data_AF-A0A2E0R4X0-F1
#
_entry.id   AF-A0A2E0R4X0-F1
#
_cell.length_a   1.000
_cell.length_b   1.000
_cell.length_c   1.000
_cell.angle_alpha   90.00
_cell.angle_beta   90.00
_cell.angle_gamma   90.00
#
_symmetry.space_group_name_H-M   'P 1'
#
loop_
_entity.id
_entity.type
_entity.pdbx_description
1 polymer ?
#
loop_
_entity_poly.entity_id
_entity_poly.type
_entity_poly.pdbx_seq_one_letter_code
_entity_poly.pdbx_strand_id
1 'polypeptide(L)'
;MSRSDLPVNEVGGKQLHDLHTIELEESDTKFARARVKDQLFIDYLLLKDILTLDQHATAERLLNLAVSAAVYLKSPNMAGFVGASGGGRKDIYSSRLMKWHRAEKSIRSRWGDDGVGVVHDHIILDVWTDNPVRIDFLSQILGKKKGEPKPPLAKVTQQEN
;
A
#
# COMPACT_ATOMS: atom_id res chain seq x y z
N MET A 1 -8.03 -19.06 31.35
CA MET A 1 -7.66 -17.79 32.01
C MET A 1 -8.47 -16.68 31.36
N SER A 2 -8.95 -15.69 32.13
CA SER A 2 -9.70 -14.56 31.58
C SER A 2 -8.75 -13.64 30.81
N ARG A 3 -9.18 -13.09 29.67
CA ARG A 3 -8.40 -12.15 28.83
C ARG A 3 -7.88 -10.91 29.57
N SER A 4 -8.36 -10.66 30.78
CA SER A 4 -8.00 -9.54 31.66
C SER A 4 -6.67 -9.67 32.39
N ASP A 5 -6.06 -10.86 32.42
CA ASP A 5 -4.97 -11.16 33.37
C ASP A 5 -3.56 -11.09 32.76
N LEU A 6 -3.44 -10.63 31.50
CA LEU A 6 -2.15 -10.44 30.85
C LEU A 6 -1.56 -9.07 31.26
N PRO A 7 -0.34 -9.02 31.83
CA PRO A 7 0.27 -7.76 32.24
C PRO A 7 0.48 -6.87 31.01
N VAL A 8 -0.25 -5.75 30.99
CA VAL A 8 -0.28 -4.70 29.95
C VAL A 8 1.12 -4.13 29.63
N ASN A 9 2.12 -4.38 30.48
CA ASN A 9 3.46 -3.78 30.40
C ASN A 9 4.40 -4.34 29.32
N GLU A 10 4.05 -5.44 28.62
CA GLU A 10 4.93 -6.03 27.59
C GLU A 10 4.36 -6.02 26.17
N VAL A 11 3.19 -5.40 25.97
CA VAL A 11 2.44 -5.44 24.69
C VAL A 11 2.70 -4.22 23.80
N GLY A 12 3.43 -3.22 24.31
CA GLY A 12 3.66 -1.93 23.66
C GLY A 12 3.00 -0.78 24.43
N GLY A 13 3.48 0.44 24.21
CA GLY A 13 2.98 1.62 24.92
C GLY A 13 1.55 1.98 24.51
N LYS A 14 0.83 2.72 25.38
CA LYS A 14 -0.56 3.18 25.13
C LYS A 14 -0.74 3.86 23.76
N GLN A 15 0.26 4.61 23.32
CA GLN A 15 0.29 5.26 22.00
C GLN A 15 0.19 4.29 20.83
N LEU A 16 0.77 3.09 20.96
CA LEU A 16 0.74 2.03 19.94
C LEU A 16 -0.68 1.44 19.83
N HIS A 17 -1.35 1.24 20.95
CA HIS A 17 -2.74 0.79 21.01
C HIS A 17 -3.75 1.84 20.54
N ASP A 18 -3.43 3.13 20.71
CA ASP A 18 -4.30 4.24 20.28
C ASP A 18 -4.21 4.47 18.75
N LEU A 19 -3.07 4.18 18.13
CA LEU A 19 -2.82 4.42 16.70
C LEU A 19 -3.03 3.18 15.82
N HIS A 20 -2.96 1.98 16.40
CA HIS A 20 -2.98 0.73 15.65
C HIS A 20 -3.91 -0.31 16.30
N THR A 21 -4.60 -1.05 15.46
CA THR A 21 -5.31 -2.26 15.84
C THR A 21 -4.28 -3.34 16.19
N ILE A 22 -4.28 -3.81 17.44
CA ILE A 22 -3.33 -4.82 17.93
C ILE A 22 -4.08 -6.11 18.27
N GLU A 23 -3.58 -7.24 17.76
CA GLU A 23 -3.96 -8.59 18.17
C GLU A 23 -2.97 -9.13 19.20
N LEU A 24 -3.50 -9.80 20.22
CA LEU A 24 -2.70 -10.54 21.18
C LEU A 24 -2.71 -12.01 20.80
N GLU A 25 -1.56 -12.52 20.34
CA GLU A 25 -1.34 -13.95 20.12
C GLU A 25 -0.80 -14.58 21.43
N GLU A 26 -1.43 -15.67 21.88
CA GLU A 26 -0.89 -16.49 22.97
C GLU A 26 0.40 -17.17 22.50
N SER A 27 1.47 -17.05 23.28
CA SER A 27 2.72 -17.77 23.01
C SER A 27 2.90 -18.94 23.98
N ASP A 28 3.75 -19.90 23.64
CA ASP A 28 4.11 -21.02 24.53
C ASP A 28 4.84 -20.57 25.81
N THR A 29 5.24 -19.29 25.88
CA THR A 29 5.80 -18.68 27.07
C THR A 29 4.74 -17.88 27.83
N LYS A 30 4.97 -17.54 29.10
CA LYS A 30 4.06 -16.71 29.94
C LYS A 30 3.75 -15.31 29.38
N PHE A 31 4.26 -14.96 28.21
CA PHE A 31 4.16 -13.66 27.58
C PHE A 31 3.29 -13.75 26.32
N ALA A 32 2.33 -12.84 26.17
CA ALA A 32 1.56 -12.71 24.94
C ALA A 32 2.34 -11.88 23.92
N ARG A 33 2.24 -12.21 22.63
CA ARG A 33 2.85 -11.43 21.55
C ARG A 33 1.82 -10.44 20.99
N ALA A 34 2.21 -9.18 20.89
CA ALA A 34 1.44 -8.15 20.20
C ALA A 34 1.71 -8.20 18.70
N ARG A 35 0.66 -8.29 17.88
CA ARG A 35 0.73 -8.20 16.43
C ARG A 35 -0.12 -7.03 15.96
N VAL A 36 0.49 -6.07 15.27
CA VAL A 36 -0.24 -4.97 14.65
C VAL A 36 -1.01 -5.50 13.44
N LYS A 37 -2.35 -5.35 13.45
CA LYS A 37 -3.24 -5.74 12.34
C LYS A 37 -3.24 -4.75 11.19
N ASP A 38 -2.94 -3.48 11.46
CA ASP A 38 -3.00 -2.40 10.46
C ASP A 38 -1.72 -2.30 9.62
N GLN A 39 -1.11 -3.44 9.32
CA GLN A 39 0.08 -3.49 8.50
C GLN A 39 -0.32 -3.49 7.03
N LEU A 40 0.19 -2.53 6.25
CA LEU A 40 -0.04 -2.49 4.82
C LEU A 40 0.53 -3.75 4.16
N PHE A 41 -0.07 -4.18 3.07
CA PHE A 41 0.38 -5.34 2.31
C PHE A 41 1.85 -5.19 1.88
N ILE A 42 2.29 -3.99 1.50
CA ILE A 42 3.68 -3.72 1.14
C ILE A 42 4.65 -3.89 2.33
N ASP A 43 4.22 -3.58 3.55
CA ASP A 43 5.00 -3.78 4.77
C ASP A 43 5.07 -5.27 5.12
N TYR A 44 3.96 -6.00 4.95
CA TYR A 44 3.94 -7.44 5.08
C TYR A 44 4.94 -8.11 4.12
N LEU A 45 4.96 -7.69 2.85
CA LEU A 45 5.91 -8.21 1.87
C LEU A 45 7.36 -7.89 2.21
N LEU A 46 7.65 -6.72 2.81
CA LEU A 46 8.98 -6.40 3.32
C LEU A 46 9.37 -7.31 4.50
N LEU A 47 8.47 -7.50 5.48
CA LEU A 47 8.74 -8.37 6.63
C LEU A 47 8.93 -9.85 6.28
N LYS A 48 8.41 -10.27 5.12
CA LYS A 48 8.59 -11.62 4.58
C LYS A 48 9.83 -11.75 3.69
N ASP A 49 10.68 -10.72 3.60
CA ASP A 49 11.83 -10.64 2.71
C ASP A 49 11.48 -10.86 1.23
N ILE A 50 10.22 -10.60 0.84
CA ILE A 50 9.75 -10.70 -0.55
C ILE A 50 10.11 -9.43 -1.32
N LEU A 51 9.98 -8.27 -0.66
CA LEU A 51 10.47 -7.00 -1.18
C LEU A 51 11.79 -6.62 -0.50
N THR A 52 12.71 -6.09 -1.31
CA THR A 52 13.88 -5.39 -0.79
C THR A 52 13.50 -4.02 -0.23
N LEU A 53 14.34 -3.46 0.64
CA LEU A 53 14.15 -2.10 1.18
C LEU A 53 13.97 -1.03 0.09
N ASP A 54 14.70 -1.14 -1.03
CA ASP A 54 14.59 -0.21 -2.15
C ASP A 54 13.24 -0.31 -2.88
N GLN A 55 12.72 -1.53 -3.01
CA GLN A 55 11.40 -1.77 -3.62
C GLN A 55 10.28 -1.27 -2.70
N HIS A 56 10.39 -1.55 -1.40
CA HIS A 56 9.48 -1.03 -0.39
C HIS A 56 9.46 0.50 -0.36
N ALA A 57 10.63 1.15 -0.35
CA ALA A 57 10.74 2.61 -0.42
C ALA A 57 10.10 3.19 -1.70
N THR A 58 10.16 2.44 -2.82
CA THR A 58 9.49 2.82 -4.06
C THR A 58 7.97 2.69 -3.95
N ALA A 59 7.47 1.63 -3.30
CA ALA A 59 6.05 1.44 -3.04
C ALA A 59 5.48 2.54 -2.14
N GLU A 60 6.18 2.84 -1.03
CA GLU A 60 5.88 3.96 -0.14
C GLU A 60 5.81 5.29 -0.88
N ARG A 61 6.75 5.55 -1.79
CA ARG A 61 6.74 6.77 -2.60
C ARG A 61 5.49 6.85 -3.49
N LEU A 62 5.06 5.73 -4.07
CA LEU A 62 3.85 5.68 -4.91
C LEU A 62 2.60 5.89 -4.07
N LEU A 63 2.49 5.23 -2.91
CA LEU A 63 1.41 5.41 -1.95
C LEU A 63 1.30 6.88 -1.52
N ASN A 64 2.41 7.48 -1.08
CA ASN A 64 2.45 8.89 -0.68
C ASN A 64 2.07 9.84 -1.83
N LEU A 65 2.45 9.54 -3.07
CA LEU A 65 2.02 10.32 -4.23
C LEU A 65 0.51 10.21 -4.46
N ALA A 66 -0.07 9.01 -4.40
CA ALA A 66 -1.51 8.76 -4.55
C ALA A 66 -2.32 9.48 -3.47
N VAL A 67 -1.92 9.33 -2.20
CA VAL A 67 -2.48 10.04 -1.03
C VAL A 67 -2.42 11.55 -1.24
N SER A 68 -1.26 12.10 -1.63
CA SER A 68 -1.10 13.54 -1.83
C SER A 68 -1.96 14.10 -2.97
N ALA A 69 -2.23 13.28 -3.99
CA ALA A 69 -3.06 13.61 -5.14
C ALA A 69 -4.56 13.41 -4.87
N ALA A 70 -4.93 12.97 -3.66
CA ALA A 70 -6.30 12.62 -3.29
C ALA A 70 -6.94 11.60 -4.26
N VAL A 71 -6.13 10.68 -4.78
CA VAL A 71 -6.58 9.54 -5.58
C VAL A 71 -7.14 8.51 -4.61
N TYR A 72 -8.29 8.84 -4.04
CA TYR A 72 -9.08 7.97 -3.18
C TYR A 72 -10.28 7.44 -3.97
N LEU A 73 -10.79 6.28 -3.55
CA LEU A 73 -11.97 5.62 -4.13
C LEU A 73 -13.22 6.52 -4.16
N LYS A 74 -13.24 7.63 -3.40
CA LYS A 74 -14.24 8.70 -3.44
C LYS A 74 -13.57 10.07 -3.52
N SER A 75 -14.16 10.96 -4.32
CA SER A 75 -13.76 12.37 -4.40
C SER A 75 -13.82 13.03 -3.02
N PRO A 76 -12.84 13.88 -2.64
CA PRO A 76 -12.94 14.68 -1.42
C PRO A 76 -14.25 15.48 -1.42
N ASN A 77 -14.97 15.47 -0.30
CA ASN A 77 -16.18 16.29 -0.16
C ASN A 77 -15.77 17.79 -0.16
N MET A 78 -16.00 18.48 -1.27
CA MET A 78 -15.65 19.89 -1.48
C MET A 78 -16.58 20.87 -0.75
N ALA A 79 -17.50 20.39 0.10
CA ALA A 79 -18.48 21.22 0.81
C ALA A 79 -17.86 22.30 1.73
N GLY A 80 -16.57 22.23 2.06
CA GLY A 80 -15.86 23.27 2.81
C GLY A 80 -15.08 24.29 1.97
N PHE A 81 -15.03 24.17 0.64
CA PHE A 81 -14.12 24.98 -0.21
C PHE A 81 -14.80 26.20 -0.87
N VAL A 82 -16.07 26.45 -0.58
CA VAL A 82 -16.82 27.62 -1.08
C VAL A 82 -16.70 28.74 -0.04
N GLY A 83 -15.53 29.38 0.07
CA GLY A 83 -15.39 30.45 1.07
C GLY A 83 -14.08 31.21 1.21
N ALA A 84 -13.11 31.10 0.28
CA ALA A 84 -11.88 31.90 0.37
C ALA A 84 -11.64 32.68 -0.93
N SER A 85 -12.05 33.96 -0.89
CA SER A 85 -11.73 34.96 -1.90
C SER A 85 -10.23 35.31 -1.87
N GLY A 86 -9.68 35.63 -3.05
CA GLY A 86 -8.49 36.47 -3.19
C GLY A 86 -7.14 35.75 -3.27
N GLY A 87 -6.52 35.81 -4.45
CA GLY A 87 -5.05 35.73 -4.60
C GLY A 87 -4.47 34.37 -4.97
N GLY A 88 -4.52 34.04 -6.26
CA GLY A 88 -3.49 33.27 -6.98
C GLY A 88 -2.78 32.13 -6.25
N ARG A 89 -3.50 31.11 -5.76
CA ARG A 89 -2.87 29.84 -5.39
C ARG A 89 -2.74 28.97 -6.63
N LYS A 90 -1.50 28.72 -7.07
CA LYS A 90 -1.20 27.67 -8.06
C LYS A 90 -1.91 26.39 -7.63
N ASP A 91 -2.82 25.98 -8.50
CA ASP A 91 -3.80 24.94 -8.35
C ASP A 91 -3.22 23.72 -7.61
N ILE A 92 -3.63 23.56 -6.34
CA ILE A 92 -3.14 22.51 -5.41
C ILE A 92 -3.38 21.13 -6.03
N TYR A 93 -4.48 21.00 -6.79
CA TYR A 93 -4.85 19.80 -7.50
C TYR A 93 -3.98 19.59 -8.75
N SER A 94 -3.59 20.64 -9.47
CA SER A 94 -2.75 20.51 -10.67
C SER A 94 -1.38 19.88 -10.37
N SER A 95 -0.67 20.29 -9.32
CA SER A 95 0.73 19.88 -9.17
C SER A 95 0.89 18.43 -8.68
N ARG A 96 -0.02 17.97 -7.81
CA ARG A 96 0.05 16.63 -7.21
C ARG A 96 -0.59 15.57 -8.09
N LEU A 97 -1.76 15.87 -8.66
CA LEU A 97 -2.40 15.00 -9.64
C LEU A 97 -1.51 14.82 -10.88
N MET A 98 -0.83 15.87 -11.34
CA MET A 98 0.11 15.74 -12.46
C MET A 98 1.34 14.91 -12.10
N LYS A 99 1.84 14.95 -10.85
CA LYS A 99 2.92 14.07 -10.39
C LYS A 99 2.47 12.61 -10.35
N TRP A 100 1.27 12.36 -9.83
CA TRP A 100 0.65 11.03 -9.86
C TRP A 100 0.48 10.54 -11.30
N HIS A 101 -0.15 11.34 -12.17
CA HIS A 101 -0.38 11.00 -13.56
C HIS A 101 0.92 10.67 -14.31
N ARG A 102 2.02 11.39 -14.05
CA ARG A 102 3.34 11.07 -14.63
C ARG A 102 3.89 9.74 -14.13
N ALA A 103 3.73 9.43 -12.84
CA ALA A 103 4.15 8.16 -12.27
C ALA A 103 3.33 7.00 -12.87
N GLU A 104 2.02 7.13 -12.91
CA GLU A 104 1.10 6.17 -13.51
C GLU A 104 1.40 5.96 -14.99
N LYS A 105 1.58 7.05 -15.75
CA LYS A 105 1.97 6.98 -17.17
C LYS A 105 3.30 6.27 -17.37
N SER A 106 4.27 6.47 -16.49
CA SER A 106 5.56 5.77 -16.53
C SER A 106 5.38 4.27 -16.28
N ILE A 107 4.55 3.88 -15.32
CA ILE A 107 4.24 2.47 -15.04
C ILE A 107 3.55 1.86 -16.26
N ARG A 108 2.50 2.52 -16.76
CA ARG A 108 1.74 2.09 -17.94
C ARG A 108 2.62 1.90 -19.17
N SER A 109 3.54 2.85 -19.44
CA SER A 109 4.44 2.76 -20.59
C SER A 109 5.41 1.58 -20.53
N ARG A 110 5.74 1.08 -19.33
CA ARG A 110 6.71 0.00 -19.13
C ARG A 110 6.03 -1.37 -18.95
N TRP A 111 4.90 -1.38 -18.27
CA TRP A 111 4.26 -2.60 -17.76
C TRP A 111 2.82 -2.78 -18.26
N GLY A 112 2.32 -1.85 -19.07
CA GLY A 112 0.94 -1.85 -19.57
C GLY A 112 -0.09 -1.53 -18.49
N ASP A 113 -1.36 -1.71 -18.85
CA ASP A 113 -2.48 -1.47 -17.92
C ASP A 113 -2.49 -2.49 -16.78
N ASP A 114 -1.99 -3.72 -17.01
CA ASP A 114 -1.85 -4.75 -15.98
C ASP A 114 -0.93 -4.29 -14.84
N GLY A 115 0.17 -3.61 -15.16
CA GLY A 115 1.09 -3.08 -14.16
C GLY A 115 0.49 -1.92 -13.36
N VAL A 116 -0.33 -1.09 -14.01
CA VAL A 116 -1.10 -0.04 -13.30
C VAL A 116 -2.12 -0.69 -12.36
N GLY A 117 -2.83 -1.73 -12.81
CA GLY A 117 -3.79 -2.47 -12.01
C GLY A 117 -3.17 -3.09 -10.77
N VAL A 118 -2.02 -3.77 -10.91
CA VAL A 118 -1.29 -4.37 -9.77
C VAL A 118 -0.83 -3.33 -8.76
N VAL A 119 -0.33 -2.17 -9.21
CA VAL A 119 0.03 -1.07 -8.31
C VAL A 119 -1.20 -0.49 -7.61
N HIS A 120 -2.29 -0.28 -8.34
CA HIS A 120 -3.50 0.28 -7.78
C HIS A 120 -4.12 -0.65 -6.73
N ASP A 121 -4.24 -1.94 -7.05
CA ASP A 121 -4.80 -2.94 -6.15
C ASP A 121 -3.96 -3.10 -4.89
N HIS A 122 -2.65 -3.36 -5.02
CA HIS A 122 -1.83 -3.82 -3.89
C HIS A 122 -1.10 -2.70 -3.13
N ILE A 123 -0.92 -1.52 -3.75
CA ILE A 123 -0.26 -0.38 -3.08
C ILE A 123 -1.30 0.66 -2.66
N ILE A 124 -2.22 1.05 -3.55
CA ILE A 124 -3.15 2.17 -3.27
C ILE A 124 -4.38 1.70 -2.49
N LEU A 125 -4.97 0.60 -2.92
CA LEU A 125 -6.18 0.03 -2.31
C LEU A 125 -5.88 -1.00 -1.22
N ASP A 126 -4.60 -1.32 -0.99
CA ASP A 126 -4.15 -2.29 0.00
C ASP A 126 -4.88 -3.65 -0.10
N VAL A 127 -5.14 -4.11 -1.33
CA VAL A 127 -5.79 -5.39 -1.58
C VAL A 127 -4.78 -6.49 -1.33
N TRP A 128 -5.07 -7.40 -0.40
CA TRP A 128 -4.20 -8.54 -0.13
C TRP A 128 -4.30 -9.60 -1.22
N THR A 129 -3.17 -10.25 -1.54
CA THR A 129 -3.16 -11.39 -2.44
C THR A 129 -2.08 -12.39 -2.06
N ASP A 130 -2.39 -13.67 -2.22
CA ASP A 130 -1.41 -14.76 -2.14
C ASP A 130 -0.95 -15.23 -3.53
N ASN A 131 -1.39 -14.57 -4.61
CA ASN A 131 -1.04 -14.97 -5.96
C ASN A 131 0.43 -14.65 -6.26
N PRO A 132 1.32 -15.66 -6.39
CA PRO A 132 2.75 -15.45 -6.54
C PRO A 132 3.09 -14.71 -7.83
N VAL A 133 2.27 -14.86 -8.88
CA VAL A 133 2.47 -14.15 -10.17
C VAL A 133 2.25 -12.65 -9.99
N ARG A 134 1.24 -12.24 -9.22
CA ARG A 134 0.97 -10.81 -8.96
C ARG A 134 2.03 -10.21 -8.04
N ILE A 135 2.47 -10.96 -7.04
CA ILE A 135 3.53 -10.54 -6.11
C ILE A 135 4.85 -10.36 -6.85
N ASP A 136 5.26 -11.33 -7.67
CA ASP A 136 6.48 -11.22 -8.47
C ASP A 136 6.41 -10.05 -9.46
N PHE A 137 5.26 -9.89 -10.12
CA PHE A 137 5.05 -8.76 -11.02
C PHE A 137 5.11 -7.41 -10.31
N LEU A 138 4.54 -7.31 -9.10
CA LEU A 138 4.68 -6.13 -8.24
C LEU A 138 6.15 -5.84 -7.91
N SER A 139 6.90 -6.86 -7.50
CA SER A 139 8.34 -6.76 -7.22
C SER A 139 9.14 -6.26 -8.43
N GLN A 140 8.81 -6.74 -9.64
CA GLN A 140 9.42 -6.27 -10.89
C GLN A 140 9.10 -4.80 -11.17
N ILE A 141 7.84 -4.37 -10.98
CA ILE A 141 7.42 -2.98 -11.17
C ILE A 141 8.17 -2.03 -10.22
N LEU A 142 8.36 -2.46 -8.96
CA LEU A 142 9.07 -1.70 -7.93
C LEU A 142 10.59 -1.72 -8.10
N GLY A 143 11.13 -2.69 -8.86
CA GLY A 143 12.55 -2.84 -9.12
C GLY A 143 13.10 -1.82 -10.12
N LYS A 144 14.35 -1.38 -9.92
CA LYS A 144 15.07 -0.47 -10.84
C LYS A 144 15.71 -1.15 -12.05
N LYS A 145 15.43 -2.42 -12.34
CA LYS A 145 16.11 -3.10 -13.46
C LYS A 145 15.68 -2.49 -14.81
N LYS A 146 16.63 -1.79 -15.45
CA LYS A 146 16.61 -1.52 -16.89
C LYS A 146 16.71 -2.86 -17.61
N GLY A 147 15.65 -3.27 -18.32
CA GLY A 147 15.81 -4.07 -19.53
C GLY A 147 15.68 -5.60 -19.45
N GLU A 148 14.91 -6.18 -18.53
CA GLU A 148 14.47 -7.58 -18.71
C GLU A 148 13.09 -7.62 -19.40
N PRO A 149 12.89 -8.49 -20.42
CA PRO A 149 11.66 -8.54 -21.18
C PRO A 149 10.53 -9.20 -20.36
N LYS A 150 9.33 -8.66 -20.58
CA LYS A 150 8.02 -9.07 -20.06
C LYS A 150 7.86 -10.61 -20.02
N PRO A 151 7.67 -11.24 -18.86
CA PRO A 151 6.96 -12.51 -18.83
C PRO A 151 5.49 -12.22 -19.22
N PRO A 152 4.91 -12.92 -20.21
CA PRO A 152 3.49 -12.76 -20.49
C PRO A 152 2.72 -13.19 -19.25
N LEU A 153 1.81 -12.33 -18.77
CA LEU A 153 0.79 -12.76 -17.84
C LEU A 153 0.04 -13.91 -18.53
N ALA A 154 0.26 -15.12 -18.03
CA ALA A 154 -0.47 -16.28 -18.49
C ALA A 154 -1.95 -15.93 -18.34
N LYS A 155 -2.67 -15.92 -19.47
CA LYS A 155 -4.12 -15.74 -19.45
C LYS A 155 -4.66 -16.76 -18.47
N VAL A 156 -5.32 -16.28 -17.41
CA VAL A 156 -6.12 -17.13 -16.54
C VAL A 156 -7.19 -17.72 -17.43
N THR A 157 -6.94 -18.93 -17.93
CA THR A 157 -7.94 -19.73 -18.61
C THR A 157 -9.00 -19.98 -17.55
N GLN A 158 -10.11 -19.27 -17.67
CA GLN A 158 -11.35 -19.62 -16.99
C GLN A 158 -11.65 -21.05 -17.44
N GLN A 159 -11.41 -22.02 -16.56
CA GLN A 159 -12.03 -23.33 -16.68
C GLN A 159 -13.47 -23.12 -16.21
N GLU A 160 -14.34 -22.80 -17.16
CA GLU A 160 -15.78 -22.97 -16.99
C GLU A 160 -16.07 -24.48 -16.88
N ASN A 161 -16.93 -24.81 -15.91
CA ASN A 161 -17.47 -26.15 -15.65
C ASN A 161 -18.24 -26.72 -16.84
#